data_AF-A0A8S1AAI2-F1
#
_entry.id   AF-A0A8S1AAI2-F1
#
_cell.length_a   1.000
_cell.length_b   1.000
_cell.length_c   1.000
_cell.angle_alpha   90.00
_cell.angle_beta   90.00
_cell.angle_gamma   90.00
#
_symmetry.space_group_name_H-M   'P 1'
#
loop_
_entity.id
_entity.type
_entity.pdbx_description
1 polymer ?
#
loop_
_entity_poly.entity_id
_entity_poly.type
_entity_poly.pdbx_seq_one_letter_code
_entity_poly.pdbx_strand_id
1 'polypeptide(L)'
;MPTLKIYRLWNVCKKHVINYIYQLKCLALTTEKFEAFTAEYKSQWMCPECINAILKRDNTETPIRSTVSMNKTFTPSNFANKERGSRVRSKEIIMKEIEYQLFEEMGKFRLEMISRFDPKEGIYNASSKIDKAENELREINKIMRVVQEKTEKVEFN
;
A
#
# COMPACT_ATOMS: atom_id res chain seq x y z
N MET A 1 1.23 -33.01 -2.38
CA MET A 1 1.54 -31.66 -2.91
C MET A 1 1.25 -30.65 -1.80
N PRO A 2 2.25 -30.00 -1.20
CA PRO A 2 2.00 -29.02 -0.16
C PRO A 2 1.49 -27.72 -0.80
N THR A 3 0.27 -27.32 -0.44
CA THR A 3 -0.33 -26.04 -0.80
C THR A 3 0.49 -24.91 -0.18
N LEU A 4 1.17 -24.12 -1.02
CA LEU A 4 1.77 -22.84 -0.63
C LEU A 4 0.64 -21.90 -0.18
N LYS A 5 0.40 -21.84 1.13
CA LYS A 5 -0.39 -20.76 1.73
C LYS A 5 0.46 -19.50 1.64
N ILE A 6 0.21 -18.69 0.62
CA ILE A 6 0.79 -17.36 0.50
C ILE A 6 0.12 -16.47 1.55
N TYR A 7 0.59 -16.54 2.79
CA TYR A 7 0.30 -15.50 3.77
C TYR A 7 1.03 -14.25 3.29
N ARG A 8 0.32 -13.34 2.63
CA ARG A 8 0.83 -11.98 2.49
C ARG A 8 0.81 -11.40 3.90
N LEU A 9 1.97 -11.40 4.57
CA LEU A 9 2.12 -10.88 5.92
C LEU A 9 2.31 -9.37 5.85
N TRP A 10 1.45 -8.65 6.52
CA TRP A 10 1.46 -7.19 6.58
C TRP A 10 1.33 -6.73 8.03
N ASN A 11 1.93 -5.59 8.34
CA ASN A 11 1.75 -4.90 9.60
C ASN A 11 0.91 -3.64 9.40
N VAL A 12 -0.02 -3.37 10.32
CA VAL A 12 -0.95 -2.24 10.22
C VAL A 12 -0.69 -1.27 11.35
N CYS A 13 -0.35 -0.03 11.01
CA CYS A 13 -0.23 1.05 12.00
C CYS A 13 -1.60 1.71 12.18
N LYS A 14 -2.18 1.59 13.38
CA LYS A 14 -3.51 2.15 13.73
C LYS A 14 -3.47 3.59 14.24
N LYS A 15 -2.29 4.21 14.30
CA LYS A 15 -2.10 5.58 14.84
C LYS A 15 -2.44 6.68 13.84
N HIS A 16 -2.50 6.35 12.56
CA HIS A 16 -2.95 7.27 11.52
C HIS A 16 -4.47 7.15 11.33
N VAL A 17 -5.12 8.26 10.94
CA VAL A 17 -6.56 8.27 10.57
C VAL A 17 -6.84 7.27 9.44
N ILE A 18 -5.84 7.05 8.58
CA ILE A 18 -5.85 6.02 7.54
C ILE A 18 -4.91 4.89 7.98
N ASN A 19 -5.41 3.66 8.05
CA ASN A 19 -4.58 2.50 8.38
C ASN A 19 -3.58 2.23 7.25
N TYR A 20 -2.30 2.56 7.47
CA TYR A 20 -1.23 2.22 6.52
C TYR A 20 -0.82 0.76 6.68
N ILE A 21 -0.72 0.08 5.54
CA ILE A 21 -0.34 -1.33 5.44
C ILE A 21 1.13 -1.41 5.00
N TYR A 22 1.98 -2.00 5.83
CA TYR A 22 3.41 -2.14 5.55
C TYR A 22 3.75 -3.58 5.17
N GLN A 23 4.51 -3.74 4.09
CA GLN A 23 5.17 -5.02 3.78
C GLN A 23 6.31 -5.27 4.78
N LEU A 24 6.47 -6.51 5.24
CA LEU A 24 7.55 -6.86 6.17
C LEU A 24 8.95 -6.50 5.64
N LYS A 25 9.16 -6.63 4.32
CA LYS A 25 10.42 -6.27 3.66
C LYS A 25 10.78 -4.79 3.87
N CYS A 26 9.80 -3.90 3.80
CA CYS A 26 9.99 -2.47 4.03
C CYS A 26 10.32 -2.15 5.49
N LEU A 27 9.96 -3.03 6.42
CA LEU A 27 10.25 -2.91 7.84
C LEU A 27 11.55 -3.63 8.24
N ALA A 28 12.29 -4.18 7.28
CA ALA A 28 13.44 -5.06 7.53
C ALA A 28 13.11 -6.20 8.51
N LEU A 29 11.87 -6.71 8.46
CA LEU A 29 11.40 -7.83 9.27
C LEU A 29 11.36 -9.10 8.41
N THR A 30 11.86 -10.21 8.97
CA THR A 30 11.66 -11.54 8.41
C THR A 30 10.30 -12.08 8.81
N THR A 31 9.77 -13.03 8.03
CA THR A 31 8.53 -13.74 8.34
C THR A 31 8.58 -14.40 9.71
N GLU A 32 9.66 -15.12 10.01
CA GLU A 32 9.88 -15.80 11.30
C GLU A 32 9.78 -14.83 12.49
N LYS A 33 10.42 -13.66 12.37
CA LYS A 33 10.39 -12.63 13.41
C LYS A 33 8.99 -12.03 13.59
N PHE A 34 8.25 -11.88 12.50
CA PHE A 34 6.86 -11.40 12.56
C PHE A 34 5.91 -12.43 13.17
N GLU A 35 6.10 -13.71 12.87
CA GLU A 35 5.30 -14.80 13.44
C GLU A 35 5.58 -14.97 14.94
N ALA A 36 6.82 -14.73 15.39
CA ALA A 36 7.18 -14.74 16.80
C ALA A 36 6.54 -13.61 17.64
N PHE A 37 6.00 -12.57 17.01
CA PHE A 37 5.32 -11.50 17.74
C PHE A 37 3.96 -11.95 18.29
N THR A 38 3.69 -11.58 19.55
CA THR A 38 2.40 -11.80 20.18
C THR A 38 1.30 -10.99 19.49
N ALA A 39 0.06 -11.47 19.58
CA ALA A 39 -1.10 -10.76 19.04
C ALA A 39 -1.24 -9.34 19.66
N GLU A 40 -0.94 -9.22 20.95
CA GLU A 40 -0.92 -7.94 21.65
C GLU A 40 0.10 -6.96 21.04
N TYR A 41 1.34 -7.41 20.82
CA TYR A 41 2.36 -6.57 20.20
C TYR A 41 1.95 -6.13 18.78
N LYS A 42 1.39 -7.04 17.98
CA LYS A 42 0.87 -6.70 16.63
C LYS A 42 -0.24 -5.66 16.68
N SER A 43 -1.09 -5.71 17.72
CA SER A 43 -2.20 -4.78 17.88
C SER A 43 -1.76 -3.36 18.26
N GLN A 44 -0.62 -3.24 18.94
CA GLN A 44 -0.03 -1.98 19.42
C GLN A 44 1.14 -1.51 18.53
N TRP A 45 1.43 -2.25 17.46
CA TRP A 45 2.55 -1.94 16.59
C TRP A 45 2.41 -0.54 15.98
N MET A 46 3.51 0.20 15.98
CA MET A 46 3.60 1.54 15.42
C MET A 46 4.60 1.56 14.28
N CYS A 47 4.28 2.27 13.21
CA CYS A 47 5.22 2.47 12.12
C CYS A 47 6.40 3.36 12.56
N PRO A 48 7.54 3.31 11.86
CA PRO A 48 8.70 4.14 12.18
C PRO A 48 8.39 5.64 12.23
N GLU A 49 7.49 6.13 11.37
CA GLU A 49 7.07 7.53 11.37
C GLU A 49 6.38 7.92 12.67
N CYS A 50 5.42 7.10 13.12
CA CYS A 50 4.72 7.30 14.39
C CYS A 50 5.67 7.22 15.59
N ILE A 51 6.60 6.26 15.58
CA ILE A 51 7.60 6.13 16.66
C ILE A 51 8.49 7.39 16.72
N ASN A 52 8.91 7.90 15.57
CA ASN A 52 9.75 9.09 15.49
C ASN A 52 9.02 10.38 15.86
N ALA A 53 7.69 10.41 15.73
CA ALA A 53 6.85 11.53 16.13
C ALA A 53 6.58 11.57 17.65
N ILE A 54 6.86 10.49 18.39
CA ILE A 54 6.74 10.51 19.85
C ILE A 54 7.81 11.46 20.39
N LEU A 55 7.36 12.55 21.02
CA LEU A 55 8.22 13.48 21.74
C LEU A 55 9.04 12.68 22.76
N LYS A 56 10.36 12.68 22.60
CA LYS A 56 11.28 12.10 23.58
C LYS A 56 11.04 12.85 24.89
N ARG A 57 10.68 12.14 25.95
CA ARG A 57 10.51 12.72 27.28
C ARG A 57 11.77 13.52 27.63
N ASP A 58 11.57 14.69 28.22
CA ASP A 58 12.67 15.47 28.77
C ASP A 58 13.43 14.61 29.78
N ASN A 59 14.75 14.60 29.65
CA ASN A 59 15.66 13.88 30.54
C ASN A 59 15.77 14.54 31.93
N THR A 60 14.78 15.35 32.34
CA THR A 60 14.74 16.06 33.62
C THR A 60 14.74 15.12 34.82
N GLU A 61 14.30 13.86 34.64
CA GLU A 61 14.30 12.83 35.68
C GLU A 61 15.49 11.87 35.59
N THR A 62 16.38 12.02 34.60
CA THR A 62 17.60 11.20 34.54
C THR A 62 18.47 11.57 35.73
N PRO A 63 18.71 10.67 36.71
CA PRO A 63 19.50 11.00 37.87
C PRO A 63 20.88 11.44 37.40
N ILE A 64 21.23 12.70 37.65
CA ILE A 64 22.59 13.17 37.52
C ILE A 64 23.39 12.32 38.49
N ARG A 65 24.19 11.36 37.97
CA ARG A 65 25.11 10.61 38.83
C ARG A 65 26.01 11.65 39.48
N SER A 66 25.77 11.90 40.77
CA SER A 66 26.58 12.78 41.58
C SER A 66 28.03 12.36 41.39
N THR A 67 28.87 13.29 40.95
CA THR A 67 30.30 13.10 40.79
C THR A 67 30.91 12.87 42.16
N VAL A 68 30.88 11.62 42.62
CA VAL A 68 31.83 11.16 43.64
C VAL A 68 33.18 11.30 42.98
N SER A 69 33.94 12.30 43.43
CA SER A 69 35.34 12.48 43.13
C SER A 69 36.09 11.21 43.54
N MET A 70 36.19 10.25 42.62
CA MET A 70 37.22 9.24 42.68
C MET A 70 38.35 9.73 41.79
N ASN A 71 39.47 10.07 42.42
CA ASN A 71 40.76 10.35 41.79
C ASN A 71 41.26 9.11 41.03
N LYS A 72 40.65 8.81 39.89
CA LYS A 72 41.20 7.90 38.89
C LYS A 72 41.21 8.65 37.57
N THR A 73 42.40 9.05 37.17
CA THR A 73 42.71 9.54 35.83
C THR A 73 42.31 8.46 34.82
N PHE A 74 41.09 8.55 34.30
CA PHE A 74 40.72 7.87 33.06
C PHE A 74 41.13 8.80 31.93
N THR A 75 42.20 8.43 31.23
CA THR A 75 42.58 9.03 29.96
C THR A 75 41.38 8.92 29.00
N PRO A 76 40.83 10.03 28.49
CA PRO A 76 39.81 9.94 27.46
C PRO A 76 40.51 9.52 26.17
N SER A 77 40.14 8.36 25.65
CA SER A 77 40.54 7.92 24.31
C SER A 77 40.06 8.96 23.29
N ASN A 78 41.02 9.68 22.72
CA ASN A 78 40.85 10.59 21.60
C ASN A 78 40.33 9.83 20.37
N PHE A 79 39.01 9.70 20.25
CA PHE A 79 38.31 9.51 18.97
C PHE A 79 37.06 10.39 18.98
N ALA A 80 37.27 11.69 19.17
CA ALA A 80 36.27 12.69 18.82
C ALA A 80 36.30 12.86 17.30
N ASN A 81 35.38 12.18 16.59
CA ASN A 81 35.02 12.53 15.22
C ASN A 81 34.54 13.99 15.20
N LYS A 82 35.42 14.91 14.83
CA LYS A 82 35.16 16.36 14.70
C LYS A 82 34.44 16.72 13.38
N GLU A 83 33.48 15.91 12.96
CA GLU A 83 32.61 16.25 11.83
C GLU A 83 31.13 16.03 12.19
N ARG A 84 30.66 16.76 13.20
CA ARG A 84 29.22 16.97 13.39
C ARG A 84 28.98 18.43 13.72
N GLY A 85 28.83 19.22 12.67
CA GLY A 85 28.60 20.64 12.84
C GLY A 85 28.58 21.39 11.53
N SER A 86 27.74 20.98 10.59
CA SER A 86 27.27 21.95 9.60
C SER A 86 25.77 21.87 9.45
N ARG A 87 25.14 23.03 9.62
CA ARG A 87 23.71 23.27 9.62
C ARG A 87 23.10 22.80 8.29
N VAL A 88 22.45 21.65 8.28
CA VAL A 88 21.53 21.24 7.20
C VAL A 88 20.13 21.09 7.77
N ARG A 89 19.59 22.17 8.38
CA ARG A 89 18.23 22.14 8.96
C ARG A 89 17.16 22.75 8.05
N SER A 90 17.54 23.44 6.98
CA SER A 90 16.60 24.14 6.08
C SER A 90 16.28 23.36 4.80
N LYS A 91 17.23 22.63 4.22
CA LYS A 91 16.99 21.82 3.01
C LYS A 91 16.09 20.60 3.25
N GLU A 92 16.18 19.99 4.43
CA GLU A 92 15.48 18.76 4.76
C GLU A 92 13.97 18.97 4.97
N ILE A 93 13.58 20.15 5.48
CA ILE A 93 12.16 20.54 5.64
C ILE A 93 11.54 20.85 4.26
N ILE A 94 12.25 21.61 3.43
CA ILE A 94 11.79 21.94 2.06
C ILE A 94 11.70 20.67 1.20
N MET A 95 12.63 19.72 1.33
CA MET A 95 12.55 18.43 0.62
C MET A 95 11.31 17.63 1.02
N LYS A 96 10.99 17.56 2.31
CA LYS A 96 9.80 16.83 2.77
C LYS A 96 8.50 17.46 2.27
N GLU A 97 8.46 18.78 2.13
CA GLU A 97 7.30 19.48 1.60
C GLU A 97 7.13 19.29 0.10
N ILE A 98 8.23 19.28 -0.65
CA ILE A 98 8.24 18.92 -2.09
C ILE A 98 7.85 17.45 -2.28
N GLU A 99 8.37 16.54 -1.45
CA GLU A 99 8.00 15.11 -1.49
C GLU A 99 6.50 14.93 -1.21
N TYR A 100 5.96 15.63 -0.21
CA TYR A 100 4.53 15.57 0.10
C TYR A 100 3.66 16.06 -1.06
N GLN A 101 4.01 17.20 -1.66
CA GLN A 101 3.31 17.72 -2.84
C GLN A 101 3.39 16.75 -4.03
N LEU A 102 4.55 16.14 -4.26
CA LEU A 102 4.73 15.14 -5.31
C LEU A 102 3.86 13.90 -5.08
N PHE A 103 3.77 13.41 -3.84
CA PHE A 103 2.90 12.29 -3.50
C PHE A 103 1.41 12.62 -3.68
N GLU A 104 0.99 13.84 -3.35
CA GLU A 104 -0.38 14.29 -3.55
C GLU A 104 -0.75 14.35 -5.04
N GLU A 105 0.11 14.93 -5.86
CA GLU A 105 -0.07 15.02 -7.31
C GLU A 105 -0.06 13.64 -7.97
N MET A 106 0.84 12.74 -7.55
CA MET A 106 0.81 11.33 -8.00
C MET A 106 -0.49 10.62 -7.59
N GLY A 107 -1.04 10.93 -6.42
CA GLY A 107 -2.34 10.43 -5.96
C GLY A 107 -3.48 10.88 -6.87
N LYS A 108 -3.53 12.18 -7.18
CA LYS A 108 -4.52 12.77 -8.11
C LYS A 108 -4.40 12.16 -9.50
N PHE A 109 -3.18 12.08 -10.04
CA PHE A 109 -2.91 11.47 -11.35
C PHE A 109 -3.36 10.00 -11.39
N ARG A 110 -3.11 9.22 -10.34
CA ARG A 110 -3.57 7.84 -10.26
C ARG A 110 -5.08 7.72 -10.27
N LEU A 111 -5.79 8.58 -9.53
CA LEU A 111 -7.26 8.59 -9.51
C LEU A 111 -7.83 9.00 -10.87
N GLU A 112 -7.22 9.99 -11.53
CA GLU A 112 -7.59 10.41 -12.88
C GLU A 112 -7.36 9.30 -13.91
N MET A 113 -6.24 8.57 -13.81
CA MET A 113 -5.98 7.41 -14.66
C MET A 113 -7.01 6.31 -14.41
N ILE A 114 -7.37 6.03 -13.16
CA ILE A 114 -8.42 5.07 -12.84
C ILE A 114 -9.78 5.51 -13.41
N SER A 115 -10.12 6.79 -13.37
CA SER A 115 -11.39 7.28 -13.91
C SER A 115 -11.42 7.27 -15.44
N ARG A 116 -10.30 7.59 -16.10
CA ARG A 116 -10.18 7.52 -17.57
C ARG A 116 -10.16 6.07 -18.08
N PHE A 117 -9.57 5.18 -17.30
CA PHE A 117 -9.52 3.75 -17.57
C PHE A 117 -10.45 3.01 -16.61
N ASP A 118 -11.72 3.41 -16.50
CA ASP A 118 -12.74 2.55 -15.93
C ASP A 118 -13.29 1.66 -17.06
N PRO A 119 -12.69 0.48 -17.33
CA PRO A 119 -13.14 -0.40 -18.41
C PRO A 119 -14.56 -0.91 -18.16
N LYS A 120 -15.12 -0.72 -16.95
CA LYS A 120 -16.44 -1.24 -16.59
C LYS A 120 -17.55 -0.64 -17.43
N GLU A 121 -17.49 0.65 -17.77
CA GLU A 121 -18.55 1.29 -18.57
C GLU A 121 -18.50 0.83 -20.03
N GLY A 122 -17.30 0.70 -20.60
CA GLY A 122 -17.10 0.15 -21.94
C GLY A 122 -17.50 -1.32 -22.03
N ILE A 123 -17.12 -2.14 -21.04
CA ILE A 123 -17.45 -3.57 -20.98
C ILE A 123 -18.97 -3.78 -20.78
N TYR A 124 -19.62 -2.97 -19.94
CA TYR A 124 -21.06 -3.06 -19.71
C TYR A 124 -21.85 -2.71 -20.98
N ASN A 125 -21.48 -1.62 -21.64
CA ASN A 125 -22.09 -1.23 -22.92
C ASN A 125 -21.82 -2.24 -24.04
N ALA A 126 -20.62 -2.82 -24.11
CA ALA A 126 -20.31 -3.87 -25.07
C ALA A 126 -21.12 -5.14 -24.80
N SER A 127 -21.25 -5.56 -23.54
CA SER A 127 -22.05 -6.73 -23.16
C SER A 127 -23.52 -6.56 -23.51
N SER A 128 -24.11 -5.40 -23.21
CA SER A 128 -25.50 -5.10 -23.56
C SER A 128 -25.74 -5.13 -25.08
N LYS A 129 -24.77 -4.66 -25.89
CA LYS A 129 -24.84 -4.75 -27.36
C LYS A 129 -24.75 -6.19 -27.85
N ILE A 130 -23.90 -7.01 -27.23
CA ILE A 130 -23.77 -8.44 -27.55
C ILE A 130 -25.07 -9.17 -27.23
N ASP A 131 -25.65 -8.96 -26.04
CA ASP A 131 -26.92 -9.59 -25.63
C ASP A 131 -28.06 -9.25 -26.62
N LYS A 132 -28.09 -7.99 -27.08
CA LYS A 132 -29.06 -7.56 -28.10
C LYS A 132 -28.84 -8.28 -29.44
N ALA A 133 -27.59 -8.34 -29.91
CA ALA A 133 -27.25 -9.00 -31.17
C ALA A 133 -27.53 -10.51 -31.13
N GLU A 134 -27.28 -11.18 -30.00
CA GLU A 134 -27.64 -12.59 -29.82
C GLU A 134 -29.15 -12.81 -29.90
N ASN A 135 -29.94 -11.88 -29.36
CA ASN A 135 -31.38 -11.99 -29.41
C ASN A 135 -31.92 -11.77 -30.83
N GLU A 136 -31.38 -10.80 -31.56
CA GLU A 136 -31.71 -10.57 -32.98
C GLU A 136 -31.35 -11.80 -33.84
N LEU A 137 -30.18 -12.40 -33.62
CA LEU A 137 -29.78 -13.64 -34.29
C LEU A 137 -30.73 -14.82 -33.99
N ARG A 138 -31.21 -14.93 -32.74
CA ARG A 138 -32.22 -15.94 -32.38
C ARG A 138 -33.52 -15.73 -33.15
N GLU A 139 -34.01 -14.51 -33.28
CA GLU A 139 -35.23 -14.21 -34.04
C GLU A 139 -35.05 -14.46 -35.54
N ILE A 140 -33.91 -14.07 -36.13
CA ILE A 140 -33.60 -14.36 -37.53
C ILE A 140 -33.59 -15.87 -37.78
N ASN A 141 -32.97 -16.66 -36.89
CA ASN A 141 -32.97 -18.12 -37.01
C ASN A 141 -34.35 -18.75 -36.89
N LYS A 142 -35.31 -18.14 -36.18
CA LYS A 142 -36.70 -18.60 -36.19
C LYS A 142 -37.36 -18.33 -37.54
N ILE A 143 -37.18 -17.13 -38.10
CA ILE A 143 -37.72 -16.76 -39.41
C ILE A 143 -37.16 -17.68 -40.48
N MET A 144 -35.85 -17.92 -40.47
CA MET A 144 -35.18 -18.77 -41.45
C MET A 144 -35.73 -20.21 -41.44
N ARG A 145 -36.02 -20.77 -40.26
CA ARG A 145 -36.70 -22.08 -40.15
C ARG A 145 -38.08 -22.09 -40.79
N VAL A 146 -38.90 -21.07 -40.54
CA VAL A 146 -40.23 -20.97 -41.14
C VAL A 146 -40.16 -20.84 -42.66
N VAL A 147 -39.18 -20.08 -43.16
CA VAL A 147 -38.94 -19.96 -44.61
C VAL A 147 -38.53 -21.31 -45.20
N GLN A 148 -37.57 -22.01 -44.59
CA GLN A 148 -37.13 -23.34 -45.00
C GLN A 148 -38.28 -24.34 -45.08
N GLU A 149 -39.09 -24.45 -44.02
CA GLU A 149 -40.28 -25.32 -44.00
C GLU A 149 -41.29 -24.98 -45.10
N LYS A 150 -41.41 -23.71 -45.48
CA LYS A 150 -42.31 -23.28 -46.56
C LYS A 150 -41.74 -23.55 -47.94
N THR A 151 -40.44 -23.33 -48.16
CA THR A 151 -39.78 -23.63 -49.43
C THR A 151 -39.77 -25.12 -49.72
N GLU A 152 -39.51 -25.95 -48.71
CA GLU A 152 -39.59 -27.41 -48.85
C GLU A 152 -41.00 -27.86 -49.26
N LYS A 153 -42.06 -27.26 -48.72
CA LYS A 153 -43.45 -27.58 -49.10
C LYS A 153 -43.83 -27.16 -50.52
N VAL A 154 -43.12 -26.19 -51.12
CA VAL A 154 -43.39 -25.71 -52.47
C VAL A 154 -42.69 -26.56 -53.53
N GLU A 155 -41.52 -27.14 -53.21
CA GLU A 155 -40.79 -28.00 -54.15
C GLU A 155 -41.39 -29.42 -54.31
N PHE A 156 -42.35 -29.81 -53.47
CA PHE A 156 -43.04 -31.11 -53.53
C PHE A 156 -44.46 -31.05 -54.15
N ASN A 157 -44.87 -29.92 -54.74
CA ASN A 157 -46.11 -29.75 -55.52
C ASN A 157 -45.79 -29.34 -56.97
#